data_AF-A0A672KG29-F1
#
_entry.id   AF-A0A672KG29-F1
#
_cell.length_a   1.000
_cell.length_b   1.000
_cell.length_c   1.000
_cell.angle_alpha   90.00
_cell.angle_beta   90.00
_cell.angle_gamma   90.00
#
_symmetry.space_group_name_H-M   'P 1'
#
loop_
_entity.id
_entity.type
_entity.pdbx_description
1 polymer ?
#
loop_
_entity_poly.entity_id
_entity_poly.type
_entity_poly.pdbx_seq_one_letter_code
_entity_poly.pdbx_strand_id
1 'polypeptide(L)' 'LRKNTDWNKYDDKLMKAVERREVDKVAAVLGKKGIIPTKLDVEGRSA' A
#
# COMPACT_ATOMS: atom_id res chain seq x y z
N LEU A 1 -20.63 -3.04 -9.66
CA LEU A 1 -19.63 -4.10 -9.37
C LEU A 1 -18.59 -3.53 -8.43
N ARG A 2 -18.66 -3.81 -7.12
CA ARG A 2 -17.61 -3.37 -6.18
C ARG A 2 -16.39 -4.24 -6.47
N LYS A 3 -15.32 -3.66 -7.04
CA LYS A 3 -14.05 -4.34 -7.23
C LYS A 3 -13.52 -4.70 -5.84
N ASN A 4 -13.45 -5.99 -5.53
CA ASN A 4 -12.70 -6.44 -4.37
C ASN A 4 -11.24 -6.43 -4.78
N THR A 5 -10.39 -5.64 -4.12
CA THR A 5 -8.95 -5.66 -4.39
C THR A 5 -8.34 -6.84 -3.67
N ASP A 6 -7.28 -7.41 -4.23
CA ASP A 6 -6.47 -8.42 -3.52
C ASP A 6 -5.58 -7.77 -2.43
N TRP A 7 -5.86 -6.52 -2.04
CA TRP A 7 -5.05 -5.78 -1.08
C TRP A 7 -5.05 -6.50 0.26
N ASN A 8 -3.87 -6.56 0.84
CA ASN A 8 -3.66 -7.08 2.18
C ASN A 8 -3.35 -5.92 3.15
N LYS A 9 -3.30 -6.24 4.45
CA LYS A 9 -3.05 -5.26 5.52
C LYS A 9 -1.77 -4.43 5.37
N TYR A 10 -0.77 -4.91 4.62
CA TYR A 10 0.47 -4.18 4.40
C TYR A 10 0.36 -3.17 3.26
N ASP A 11 -0.50 -3.42 2.25
CA ASP A 11 -0.83 -2.45 1.22
C ASP A 11 -1.49 -1.21 1.85
N ASP A 12 -2.47 -1.43 2.74
CA ASP A 12 -3.11 -0.35 3.53
C ASP A 12 -2.12 0.42 4.41
N LYS A 13 -1.16 -0.28 5.01
CA LYS A 13 -0.11 0.36 5.84
C LYS A 13 0.84 1.19 5.00
N LEU A 14 1.17 0.73 3.79
CA LEU A 14 2.04 1.46 2.87
C LEU A 14 1.39 2.79 2.45
N MET A 15 0.13 2.76 2.01
CA MET A 15 -0.61 3.97 1.65
C MET A 15 -0.62 4.99 2.77
N LYS A 16 -1.01 4.57 3.99
CA LYS A 16 -1.08 5.47 5.14
C LYS A 16 0.28 6.09 5.47
N ALA A 17 1.37 5.33 5.32
CA ALA A 17 2.72 5.85 5.55
C ALA A 17 3.12 6.89 4.49
N VAL A 18 2.81 6.64 3.21
CA VAL A 18 3.07 7.57 2.10
C VAL A 18 2.25 8.86 2.26
N GLU A 19 0.94 8.75 2.50
CA GLU A 19 0.04 9.90 2.70
C GLU A 19 0.50 10.81 3.84
N ARG A 20 1.09 10.23 4.88
CA ARG A 20 1.62 10.95 6.06
C ARG A 20 3.08 11.38 5.93
N ARG A 21 3.73 11.08 4.79
CA ARG A 21 5.15 11.38 4.54
C ARG A 21 6.10 10.75 5.59
N GLU A 22 5.73 9.60 6.13
CA GLU A 22 6.50 8.88 7.16
C GLU A 22 7.54 7.97 6.50
N VAL A 23 8.63 8.56 6.00
CA VAL A 23 9.66 7.89 5.17
C VAL A 23 10.21 6.61 5.81
N ASP A 24 10.53 6.64 7.12
CA ASP A 24 11.06 5.47 7.82
C ASP A 24 10.07 4.30 7.85
N LYS A 25 8.76 4.60 7.94
CA LYS A 25 7.72 3.58 7.91
C LYS A 25 7.48 3.06 6.50
N VAL A 26 7.57 3.93 5.49
CA VAL A 26 7.53 3.51 4.07
C VAL A 26 8.64 2.50 3.82
N ALA A 27 9.88 2.80 4.20
CA ALA A 27 11.02 1.89 4.04
C ALA A 27 10.80 0.56 4.80
N ALA A 28 10.34 0.61 6.05
CA ALA A 28 10.08 -0.59 6.85
C ALA A 28 8.97 -1.49 6.28
N VAL A 29 7.93 -0.90 5.67
CA VAL A 29 6.84 -1.66 5.04
C VAL A 29 7.31 -2.25 3.70
N LEU A 30 8.03 -1.48 2.88
CA LEU A 30 8.58 -1.96 1.60
C LEU A 30 9.54 -3.15 1.76
N GLY A 31 10.23 -3.26 2.90
CA GLY A 31 11.08 -4.41 3.20
C GLY A 31 10.32 -5.73 3.48
N LYS A 32 8.98 -5.73 3.52
CA LYS A 32 8.19 -6.96 3.71
C LYS A 32 8.04 -7.74 2.40
N LYS A 33 8.12 -9.07 2.47
CA LYS A 33 7.92 -9.95 1.30
C LYS A 33 6.49 -9.84 0.79
N GLY A 34 6.34 -9.76 -0.53
CA GLY A 34 5.02 -9.77 -1.20
C GLY A 34 4.35 -8.40 -1.32
N ILE A 35 5.05 -7.31 -0.97
CA ILE A 35 4.60 -5.94 -1.24
C ILE A 35 4.80 -5.61 -2.70
N ILE A 36 3.76 -5.06 -3.33
CA ILE A 36 3.80 -4.57 -4.72
C ILE A 36 3.28 -3.11 -4.69
N PRO A 37 4.17 -2.10 -4.59
CA PRO A 37 3.77 -0.71 -4.39
C PRO A 37 2.90 -0.16 -5.52
N THR A 38 3.03 -0.74 -6.72
CA THR A 38 2.29 -0.36 -7.93
C THR A 38 0.90 -1.01 -8.02
N LYS A 39 0.50 -1.84 -7.05
CA LYS A 39 -0.83 -2.45 -7.03
C LYS A 39 -1.88 -1.38 -6.76
N LEU A 40 -2.99 -1.41 -7.51
CA LEU A 40 -4.05 -0.40 -7.41
C LEU A 40 -5.11 -0.74 -6.38
N ASP A 41 -5.59 0.26 -5.63
CA ASP A 41 -6.75 0.15 -4.75
C ASP A 41 -8.09 0.15 -5.54
N VAL A 42 -9.21 0.15 -4.81
CA VAL A 42 -10.56 0.18 -5.40
C VAL A 42 -10.84 1.49 -6.15
N GLU A 43 -10.10 2.56 -5.84
CA GLU A 43 -10.18 3.88 -6.44
C GLU A 43 -9.16 4.07 -7.57
N GLY A 44 -8.31 3.07 -7.85
CA GLY A 44 -7.30 3.12 -8.90
C GLY A 44 -6.00 3.81 -8.51
N ARG A 45 -5.70 3.93 -7.21
CA ARG A 45 -4.47 4.56 -6.70
C ARG A 45 -3.43 3.52 -6.31
N SER A 46 -2.16 3.88 -6.49
CA SER A 46 -1.01 3.16 -5.92
C SER A 46 -0.39 3.97 -4.78
N ALA A 47 0.46 3.32 -3.99
CA ALA A 47 1.31 4.00 -3.02
C ALA A 47 2.42 4.82 -3.68
#